data_AF-A0A1F6DA29-F1
#
_entry.id   AF-A0A1F6DA29-F1
#
_cell.length_a   1.000
_cell.length_b   1.000
_cell.length_c   1.000
_cell.angle_alpha   90.00
_cell.angle_beta   90.00
_cell.angle_gamma   90.00
#
_symmetry.space_group_name_H-M   'P 1'
#
loop_
_entity.id
_entity.type
_entity.pdbx_description
1 polymer ?
#
loop_
_entity_poly.entity_id
_entity_poly.type
_entity_poly.pdbx_seq_one_letter_code
_entity_poly.pdbx_strand_id
1 'polypeptide(L)'
;MIEEKAQKTILKTTQKFWDAAVKSESFIDRARGKEVGHRMADFIDEETTALLEQTFKAVYHRTAKGGTVTRSMGDVWFPSKGIYHPINVKTSITGAKGQPNMVSLKKLLDALLDHKIDSYYLLIVKVSIGAKMSCEVHLVDLLDYLDYMAHDSGPGQIMLKAGLFFKSVESGVVPKKRTLGEKVRRLVEMLEGGDRRLATNRKRVLKRLKAKAMLYDESRHIVTPQTQAAYNFL
;
A
#
# COMPACT_ATOMS: atom_id res chain seq x y z
N MET A 1 -15.12 6.17 11.86
CA MET A 1 -14.50 4.84 11.87
C MET A 1 -15.57 3.81 11.62
N ILE A 2 -15.23 2.74 10.91
CA ILE A 2 -16.12 1.58 10.73
C ILE A 2 -16.43 0.98 12.11
N GLU A 3 -17.69 0.64 12.37
CA GLU A 3 -18.10 0.03 13.63
C GLU A 3 -17.41 -1.32 13.88
N GLU A 4 -17.02 -1.60 15.12
CA GLU A 4 -16.29 -2.83 15.48
C GLU A 4 -17.03 -4.10 15.04
N LYS A 5 -18.37 -4.12 15.21
CA LYS A 5 -19.20 -5.23 14.73
C LYS A 5 -19.07 -5.40 13.22
N ALA A 6 -19.12 -4.31 12.45
CA ALA A 6 -18.96 -4.34 11.01
C ALA A 6 -17.55 -4.77 10.60
N GLN A 7 -16.51 -4.28 11.27
CA GLN A 7 -15.12 -4.72 11.04
C GLN A 7 -14.97 -6.23 11.24
N LYS A 8 -15.51 -6.79 12.34
CA LYS A 8 -15.50 -8.24 12.60
C LYS A 8 -16.26 -9.02 11.52
N THR A 9 -17.39 -8.49 11.05
CA THR A 9 -18.16 -9.14 9.98
C THR A 9 -17.40 -9.12 8.65
N ILE A 10 -16.82 -7.98 8.25
CA ILE A 10 -15.99 -7.87 7.04
C ILE A 10 -14.85 -8.89 7.12
N LEU A 11 -14.09 -8.86 8.21
CA LEU A 11 -12.96 -9.76 8.43
C LEU A 11 -13.35 -11.23 8.30
N LYS A 12 -14.41 -11.66 9.01
CA LYS A 12 -14.88 -13.05 9.01
C LYS A 12 -15.38 -13.48 7.63
N THR A 13 -16.14 -12.63 6.94
CA THR A 13 -16.68 -12.93 5.62
C THR A 13 -15.57 -13.01 4.58
N THR A 14 -14.65 -12.05 4.56
CA THR A 14 -13.51 -12.04 3.63
C THR A 14 -12.56 -13.21 3.89
N GLN A 15 -12.30 -13.58 5.15
CA GLN A 15 -11.52 -14.78 5.49
C GLN A 15 -12.19 -16.03 4.94
N LYS A 16 -13.49 -16.22 5.19
CA LYS A 16 -14.24 -17.39 4.68
C LYS A 16 -14.22 -17.47 3.16
N PHE A 17 -14.33 -16.34 2.47
CA PHE A 17 -14.25 -16.26 1.01
C PHE A 17 -12.88 -16.78 0.52
N TRP A 18 -11.79 -16.26 1.07
CA TRP A 18 -10.45 -16.65 0.66
C TRP A 18 -10.06 -18.09 1.08
N ASP A 19 -10.56 -18.59 2.22
CA ASP A 19 -10.40 -19.99 2.63
C ASP A 19 -11.04 -20.99 1.64
N ALA A 20 -12.10 -20.57 0.96
CA ALA A 20 -12.71 -21.34 -0.12
C ALA A 20 -11.94 -21.14 -1.43
N ALA A 21 -11.67 -19.89 -1.82
CA ALA A 21 -11.04 -19.54 -3.08
C ALA A 21 -9.63 -20.12 -3.24
N VAL A 22 -8.85 -20.23 -2.16
CA VAL A 22 -7.47 -20.76 -2.17
C VAL A 22 -7.38 -22.22 -2.66
N LYS A 23 -8.50 -22.95 -2.66
CA LYS A 23 -8.60 -24.34 -3.14
C LYS A 23 -8.99 -24.45 -4.61
N SER A 24 -9.35 -23.34 -5.25
CA SER A 24 -9.78 -23.32 -6.65
C SER A 24 -8.60 -23.43 -7.61
N GLU A 25 -8.83 -24.05 -8.77
CA GLU A 25 -7.83 -24.10 -9.86
C GLU A 25 -7.41 -22.68 -10.29
N SER A 26 -8.39 -21.78 -10.41
CA SER A 26 -8.19 -20.37 -10.75
C SER A 26 -7.18 -19.66 -9.83
N PHE A 27 -7.21 -19.95 -8.52
CA PHE A 27 -6.25 -19.42 -7.56
C PHE A 27 -4.87 -20.08 -7.73
N ILE A 28 -4.84 -21.41 -7.84
CA ILE A 28 -3.60 -22.18 -7.97
C ILE A 28 -2.81 -21.75 -9.22
N ASP A 29 -3.49 -21.50 -10.33
CA ASP A 29 -2.87 -21.08 -11.58
C ASP A 29 -2.26 -19.68 -11.49
N ARG A 30 -2.95 -18.75 -10.81
CA ARG A 30 -2.44 -17.39 -10.55
C ARG A 30 -1.25 -17.39 -9.59
N ALA A 31 -1.21 -18.35 -8.66
CA ALA A 31 -0.14 -18.52 -7.68
C ALA A 31 1.14 -19.17 -8.24
N ARG A 32 1.24 -19.44 -9.55
CA ARG A 32 2.38 -20.11 -10.19
C ARG A 32 2.96 -19.29 -11.34
N GLY A 33 4.27 -19.33 -11.53
CA GLY A 33 4.95 -18.69 -12.68
C GLY A 33 5.53 -17.31 -12.39
N LYS A 34 6.01 -16.63 -13.43
CA LYS A 34 6.60 -15.28 -13.32
C LYS A 34 5.55 -14.27 -12.85
N GLU A 35 5.99 -13.21 -12.16
CA GLU A 35 5.14 -12.10 -11.70
C GLU A 35 3.97 -12.51 -10.80
N VAL A 36 4.11 -13.62 -10.07
CA VAL A 36 3.08 -14.10 -9.12
C VAL A 36 2.64 -12.99 -8.15
N GLY A 37 3.55 -12.14 -7.69
CA GLY A 37 3.23 -11.00 -6.83
C GLY A 37 2.23 -10.02 -7.44
N HIS A 38 2.41 -9.66 -8.71
CA HIS A 38 1.52 -8.73 -9.40
C HIS A 38 0.19 -9.38 -9.74
N ARG A 39 0.21 -10.57 -10.33
CA ARG A 39 -1.04 -11.30 -10.69
C ARG A 39 -1.91 -11.60 -9.48
N MET A 40 -1.32 -11.99 -8.35
CA MET A 40 -2.06 -12.20 -7.11
C MET A 40 -2.55 -10.89 -6.51
N ALA A 41 -1.83 -9.78 -6.67
CA ALA A 41 -2.28 -8.48 -6.20
C ALA A 41 -3.55 -8.03 -6.95
N ASP A 42 -3.51 -8.07 -8.29
CA ASP A 42 -4.64 -7.65 -9.12
C ASP A 42 -5.86 -8.55 -8.89
N PHE A 43 -5.67 -9.87 -8.89
CA PHE A 43 -6.76 -10.81 -8.65
C PHE A 43 -7.42 -10.65 -7.28
N ILE A 44 -6.62 -10.48 -6.23
CA ILE A 44 -7.17 -10.29 -4.87
C ILE A 44 -7.88 -8.95 -4.75
N ASP A 45 -7.34 -7.89 -5.35
CA ASP A 45 -7.99 -6.58 -5.37
C ASP A 45 -9.37 -6.67 -6.04
N GLU A 46 -9.45 -7.22 -7.25
CA GLU A 46 -10.68 -7.37 -8.02
C GLU A 46 -11.73 -8.20 -7.27
N GLU A 47 -11.38 -9.41 -6.84
CA GLU A 47 -12.32 -10.32 -6.17
C GLU A 47 -12.76 -9.79 -4.79
N THR A 48 -11.84 -9.18 -4.04
CA THR A 48 -12.17 -8.63 -2.73
C THR A 48 -13.04 -7.39 -2.86
N THR A 49 -12.76 -6.49 -3.79
CA THR A 49 -13.60 -5.30 -4.00
C THR A 49 -14.99 -5.67 -4.49
N ALA A 50 -15.11 -6.67 -5.39
CA ALA A 50 -16.40 -7.23 -5.80
C ALA A 50 -17.18 -7.85 -4.63
N LEU A 51 -16.52 -8.63 -3.78
CA LEU A 51 -17.13 -9.17 -2.56
C LEU A 51 -17.66 -8.05 -1.64
N LEU A 52 -16.87 -6.99 -1.46
CA LEU A 52 -17.24 -5.85 -0.62
C LEU A 52 -18.43 -5.06 -1.19
N GLU A 53 -18.47 -4.86 -2.51
CA GLU A 53 -19.59 -4.20 -3.17
C GLU A 53 -20.89 -5.03 -3.00
N GLN A 54 -20.84 -6.32 -3.33
CA GLN A 54 -22.02 -7.19 -3.33
C GLN A 54 -22.56 -7.47 -1.92
N THR A 55 -21.66 -7.66 -0.94
CA THR A 55 -22.07 -8.11 0.40
C THR A 55 -22.31 -6.93 1.35
N PHE A 56 -21.55 -5.85 1.19
CA PHE A 56 -21.48 -4.78 2.18
C PHE A 56 -21.90 -3.42 1.66
N LYS A 57 -22.37 -3.33 0.40
CA LYS A 57 -22.74 -2.07 -0.25
C LYS A 57 -21.58 -1.06 -0.24
N ALA A 58 -20.34 -1.57 -0.26
CA ALA A 58 -19.19 -0.72 -0.49
C ALA A 58 -19.29 -0.14 -1.91
N VAL A 59 -18.82 1.08 -2.10
CA VAL A 59 -18.97 1.78 -3.38
C VAL A 59 -17.63 2.26 -3.91
N TYR A 60 -17.51 2.31 -5.23
CA TYR A 60 -16.40 3.01 -5.88
C TYR A 60 -16.59 4.53 -5.77
N HIS A 61 -15.50 5.25 -5.58
CA HIS A 61 -15.52 6.72 -5.65
C HIS A 61 -15.86 7.17 -7.08
N ARG A 62 -16.91 7.98 -7.21
CA ARG A 62 -17.38 8.50 -8.50
C ARG A 62 -17.03 9.98 -8.67
N THR A 63 -16.76 10.36 -9.92
CA THR A 63 -16.70 11.74 -10.37
C THR A 63 -18.10 12.35 -10.42
N ALA A 64 -18.19 13.68 -10.53
CA ALA A 64 -19.48 14.38 -10.70
C ALA A 64 -20.28 13.90 -11.93
N LYS A 65 -19.62 13.32 -12.94
CA LYS A 65 -20.25 12.77 -14.14
C LYS A 65 -20.59 11.27 -14.02
N GLY A 66 -20.45 10.67 -12.83
CA GLY A 66 -20.79 9.26 -12.57
C GLY A 66 -19.70 8.24 -12.92
N GLY A 67 -18.60 8.63 -13.58
CA GLY A 67 -17.46 7.73 -13.85
C GLY A 67 -16.62 7.43 -12.60
N THR A 68 -15.95 6.27 -12.53
CA THR A 68 -15.05 5.91 -11.42
C THR A 68 -13.77 6.76 -11.43
N VAL A 69 -13.32 7.18 -10.25
CA VAL A 69 -12.07 7.92 -10.08
C VAL A 69 -10.87 6.96 -10.19
N THR A 70 -10.12 7.02 -11.30
CA THR A 70 -8.99 6.11 -11.64
C THR A 70 -7.84 6.13 -10.63
N ARG A 71 -7.76 7.13 -9.75
CA ARG A 71 -6.79 7.21 -8.66
C ARG A 71 -7.48 7.62 -7.37
N SER A 72 -8.55 6.89 -7.04
CA SER A 72 -9.22 7.00 -5.75
C SER A 72 -8.22 6.76 -4.61
N MET A 73 -8.52 7.28 -3.43
CA MET A 73 -7.67 7.11 -2.25
C MET A 73 -7.75 5.67 -1.72
N GLY A 74 -8.94 5.06 -1.74
CA GLY A 74 -9.16 3.62 -1.50
C GLY A 74 -9.81 2.97 -2.72
N ASP A 75 -9.69 1.66 -2.82
CA ASP A 75 -10.23 0.87 -3.94
C ASP A 75 -11.77 0.83 -3.86
N VAL A 76 -12.31 0.73 -2.64
CA VAL A 76 -13.73 0.89 -2.34
C VAL A 76 -13.95 1.72 -1.07
N TRP A 77 -15.19 2.19 -0.89
CA TRP A 77 -15.60 3.02 0.23
C TRP A 77 -16.77 2.36 0.97
N PHE A 78 -16.56 2.06 2.25
CA PHE A 78 -17.53 1.37 3.09
C PHE A 78 -18.42 2.36 3.87
N PRO A 79 -19.76 2.26 3.78
CA PRO A 79 -20.65 3.13 4.54
C PRO A 79 -20.73 2.71 6.01
N SER A 80 -20.44 3.64 6.95
CA SER A 80 -20.66 3.41 8.38
C SER A 80 -20.91 4.74 9.10
N LYS A 81 -21.96 4.77 9.94
CA LYS A 81 -22.37 5.96 10.71
C LYS A 81 -22.60 7.22 9.85
N GLY A 82 -23.23 7.05 8.68
CA GLY A 82 -23.60 8.17 7.81
C GLY A 82 -22.45 8.76 6.98
N ILE A 83 -21.24 8.21 7.07
CA ILE A 83 -20.10 8.60 6.24
C ILE A 83 -19.46 7.38 5.58
N TYR A 84 -18.62 7.62 4.57
CA TYR A 84 -17.93 6.58 3.82
C TYR A 84 -16.45 6.50 4.22
N HIS A 85 -15.98 5.29 4.50
CA HIS A 85 -14.60 5.02 4.92
C HIS A 85 -13.82 4.36 3.78
N PRO A 86 -12.67 4.91 3.36
CA PRO A 86 -11.86 4.29 2.32
C PRO A 86 -11.26 2.97 2.84
N ILE A 87 -11.40 1.92 2.05
CA ILE A 87 -10.74 0.63 2.22
C ILE A 87 -9.81 0.44 1.03
N ASN A 88 -8.54 0.15 1.31
CA ASN A 88 -7.56 -0.21 0.31
C ASN A 88 -7.20 -1.70 0.46
N VAL A 89 -7.42 -2.48 -0.59
CA VAL A 89 -7.13 -3.91 -0.62
C VAL A 89 -5.65 -4.10 -0.94
N LYS A 90 -4.99 -4.97 -0.18
CA LYS A 90 -3.56 -5.27 -0.37
C LYS A 90 -3.30 -6.75 -0.33
N THR A 91 -2.38 -7.19 -1.18
CA THR A 91 -1.86 -8.54 -1.16
C THR A 91 -0.47 -8.56 -0.55
N SER A 92 -0.20 -9.56 0.28
CA SER A 92 1.14 -9.87 0.74
C SER A 92 1.43 -11.35 0.51
N ILE A 93 2.53 -11.68 -0.16
CA ILE A 93 2.96 -13.07 -0.31
C ILE A 93 3.99 -13.38 0.76
N THR A 94 3.81 -14.47 1.50
CA THR A 94 4.76 -14.93 2.52
C THR A 94 6.15 -15.10 1.93
N GLY A 95 7.15 -14.48 2.57
CA GLY A 95 8.55 -14.50 2.12
C GLY A 95 8.90 -13.44 1.06
N ALA A 96 7.91 -12.75 0.48
CA ALA A 96 8.17 -11.65 -0.43
C ALA A 96 8.81 -10.46 0.31
N LYS A 97 9.89 -9.92 -0.24
CA LYS A 97 10.58 -8.73 0.29
C LYS A 97 10.06 -7.51 -0.46
N GLY A 98 9.21 -6.72 0.19
CA GLY A 98 8.66 -5.50 -0.39
C GLY A 98 8.08 -4.55 0.65
N GLN A 99 8.02 -3.26 0.31
CA GLN A 99 7.30 -2.23 1.05
C GLN A 99 6.17 -1.72 0.16
N PRO A 100 4.95 -2.28 0.28
CA PRO A 100 3.87 -1.90 -0.62
C PRO A 100 3.45 -0.45 -0.39
N ASN A 101 3.09 0.24 -1.48
CA ASN A 101 2.52 1.58 -1.45
C ASN A 101 1.08 1.51 -0.94
N MET A 102 0.76 2.33 0.07
CA MET A 102 -0.56 2.38 0.69
C MET A 102 -1.41 3.49 0.09
N VAL A 103 -0.95 4.73 0.21
CA VAL A 103 -1.68 5.94 -0.19
C VAL A 103 -0.73 7.12 -0.28
N SER A 104 -1.06 8.13 -1.09
CA SER A 104 -0.32 9.40 -1.03
C SER A 104 -0.50 10.06 0.33
N LEU A 105 0.61 10.43 0.97
CA LEU A 105 0.59 11.08 2.29
C LEU A 105 -0.17 12.42 2.25
N LYS A 106 0.04 13.21 1.21
CA LYS A 106 -0.66 14.50 1.03
C LYS A 106 -2.16 14.30 0.86
N LYS A 107 -2.58 13.38 -0.01
CA LYS A 107 -4.01 13.08 -0.23
C LYS A 107 -4.69 12.63 1.07
N LEU A 108 -4.02 11.79 1.88
CA LEU A 108 -4.54 11.36 3.17
C LEU A 108 -4.64 12.53 4.16
N LEU A 109 -3.59 13.35 4.27
CA LEU A 109 -3.58 14.55 5.11
C LEU A 109 -4.69 15.52 4.72
N ASP A 110 -4.82 15.86 3.44
CA ASP A 110 -5.85 16.76 2.93
C ASP A 110 -7.25 16.23 3.27
N ALA A 111 -7.50 14.92 3.09
CA ALA A 111 -8.79 14.31 3.43
C ALA A 111 -9.10 14.38 4.94
N LEU A 112 -8.10 14.24 5.81
CA LEU A 112 -8.26 14.34 7.26
C LEU A 112 -8.46 15.80 7.72
N LEU A 113 -7.67 16.72 7.19
CA LEU A 113 -7.71 18.14 7.53
C LEU A 113 -8.97 18.82 7.00
N ASP A 114 -9.47 18.39 5.84
CA ASP A 114 -10.75 18.86 5.27
C ASP A 114 -11.97 18.15 5.88
N HIS A 115 -11.79 17.33 6.93
CA HIS A 115 -12.86 16.60 7.61
C HIS A 115 -13.66 15.63 6.70
N LYS A 116 -13.03 15.12 5.63
CA LYS A 116 -13.67 14.20 4.66
C LYS A 116 -13.67 12.75 5.13
N ILE A 117 -12.70 12.38 5.96
CA ILE A 117 -12.57 11.05 6.56
C ILE A 117 -12.12 11.18 8.02
N ASP A 118 -12.33 10.13 8.81
CA ASP A 118 -11.81 10.02 10.17
C ASP A 118 -10.94 8.75 10.40
N SER A 119 -10.79 7.93 9.36
CA SER A 119 -10.05 6.67 9.36
C SER A 119 -9.68 6.24 7.94
N TYR A 120 -8.68 5.36 7.81
CA TYR A 120 -8.25 4.83 6.54
C TYR A 120 -7.91 3.35 6.67
N TYR A 121 -8.69 2.47 6.06
CA TYR A 121 -8.56 1.03 6.30
C TYR A 121 -7.71 0.33 5.26
N LEU A 122 -6.91 -0.63 5.72
CA LEU A 122 -6.25 -1.62 4.89
C LEU A 122 -6.95 -2.97 5.09
N LEU A 123 -7.37 -3.59 4.00
CA LEU A 123 -7.83 -4.98 3.97
C LEU A 123 -6.77 -5.81 3.28
N ILE A 124 -5.95 -6.50 4.08
CA ILE A 124 -4.76 -7.18 3.61
C ILE A 124 -5.02 -8.68 3.55
N VAL A 125 -4.84 -9.29 2.38
CA VAL A 125 -4.85 -10.74 2.19
C VAL A 125 -3.41 -11.23 2.09
N LYS A 126 -2.95 -11.88 3.15
CA LYS A 126 -1.63 -12.51 3.21
C LYS A 126 -1.74 -13.94 2.69
N VAL A 127 -1.02 -14.23 1.61
CA VAL A 127 -1.03 -15.51 0.90
C VAL A 127 0.25 -16.27 1.20
N SER A 128 0.11 -17.50 1.71
CA SER A 128 1.21 -18.44 1.80
C SER A 128 1.17 -19.39 0.61
N ILE A 129 2.20 -19.34 -0.22
CA ILE A 129 2.37 -20.20 -1.39
C ILE A 129 3.37 -21.30 -1.05
N GLY A 130 2.95 -22.56 -1.13
CA GLY A 130 3.77 -23.73 -0.81
C GLY A 130 3.00 -25.02 -1.09
N ALA A 131 3.42 -26.13 -0.47
CA ALA A 131 2.75 -27.43 -0.61
C ALA A 131 1.27 -27.38 -0.20
N LYS A 132 0.94 -26.54 0.79
CA LYS A 132 -0.42 -26.19 1.16
C LYS A 132 -0.58 -24.67 1.07
N MET A 133 -1.42 -24.20 0.15
CA MET A 133 -1.75 -22.79 0.05
C MET A 133 -2.72 -22.38 1.16
N SER A 134 -2.56 -21.17 1.69
CA SER A 134 -3.47 -20.59 2.68
C SER A 134 -3.52 -19.07 2.55
N CYS A 135 -4.62 -18.49 3.03
CA CYS A 135 -4.79 -17.05 3.14
C CYS A 135 -5.05 -16.66 4.60
N GLU A 136 -4.54 -15.49 4.99
CA GLU A 136 -4.85 -14.83 6.25
C GLU A 136 -5.27 -13.41 5.94
N VAL A 137 -6.44 -13.01 6.43
CA VAL A 137 -7.02 -11.70 6.18
C VAL A 137 -6.81 -10.81 7.40
N HIS A 138 -6.39 -9.58 7.17
CA HIS A 138 -6.27 -8.54 8.20
C HIS A 138 -7.07 -7.31 7.79
N LEU A 139 -7.81 -6.74 8.73
CA LEU A 139 -8.47 -5.45 8.56
C LEU A 139 -7.94 -4.50 9.64
N VAL A 140 -7.28 -3.42 9.24
CA VAL A 140 -6.66 -2.46 10.17
C VAL A 140 -6.90 -1.02 9.74
N ASP A 141 -7.07 -0.10 10.70
CA ASP A 141 -6.95 1.34 10.44
C ASP A 141 -5.47 1.71 10.34
N LEU A 142 -5.01 2.13 9.15
CA LEU A 142 -3.64 2.56 8.89
C LEU A 142 -3.18 3.61 9.91
N LEU A 143 -4.10 4.49 10.36
CA LEU A 143 -3.77 5.58 11.27
C LEU A 143 -3.41 5.09 12.69
N ASP A 144 -3.83 3.89 13.09
CA ASP A 144 -3.41 3.28 14.35
C ASP A 144 -2.00 2.68 14.24
N TYR A 145 -1.58 2.28 13.03
CA TYR A 145 -0.33 1.57 12.76
C TYR A 145 0.78 2.46 12.16
N LEU A 146 0.75 3.78 12.40
CA LEU A 146 1.76 4.72 11.86
C LEU A 146 3.21 4.42 12.25
N ASP A 147 3.45 3.65 13.30
CA ASP A 147 4.79 3.14 13.68
C ASP A 147 5.39 2.19 12.63
N TYR A 148 4.53 1.50 11.89
CA TYR A 148 4.88 0.53 10.85
C TYR A 148 4.85 1.13 9.45
N MET A 149 4.66 2.44 9.35
CA MET A 149 4.62 3.17 8.09
C MET A 149 5.94 3.91 7.85
N ALA A 150 6.31 4.03 6.58
CA ALA A 150 7.36 4.90 6.10
C ALA A 150 6.79 5.88 5.07
N HIS A 151 7.47 7.00 4.84
CA HIS A 151 7.14 7.92 3.77
C HIS A 151 8.28 7.94 2.75
N ASP A 152 7.96 7.56 1.53
CA ASP A 152 8.81 7.80 0.38
C ASP A 152 8.39 9.10 -0.29
N SER A 153 9.22 10.12 -0.10
CA SER A 153 8.96 11.48 -0.59
C SER A 153 9.22 11.64 -2.08
N GLY A 154 9.88 10.67 -2.74
CA GLY A 154 10.00 10.67 -4.20
C GLY A 154 8.63 10.60 -4.90
N PRO A 155 7.88 9.50 -4.73
CA PRO A 155 6.51 9.34 -5.21
C PRO A 155 5.44 9.92 -4.26
N GLY A 156 5.84 10.39 -3.07
CA GLY A 156 4.94 10.99 -2.06
C GLY A 156 4.00 9.99 -1.39
N GLN A 157 4.41 8.72 -1.29
CA GLN A 157 3.58 7.61 -0.82
C GLN A 157 3.92 7.22 0.62
N ILE A 158 2.89 6.85 1.37
CA ILE A 158 3.03 6.05 2.58
C ILE A 158 3.29 4.61 2.15
N MET A 159 4.33 4.00 2.71
CA MET A 159 4.71 2.61 2.44
C MET A 159 4.66 1.78 3.72
N LEU A 160 4.17 0.55 3.62
CA LEU A 160 4.09 -0.38 4.75
C LEU A 160 5.43 -1.09 4.97
N LYS A 161 5.93 -1.08 6.22
CA LYS A 161 7.05 -1.93 6.64
C LYS A 161 6.54 -3.35 6.93
N ALA A 162 6.15 -4.08 5.89
CA ALA A 162 5.39 -5.33 5.96
C ALA A 162 5.95 -6.35 6.96
N GLY A 163 7.26 -6.61 6.95
CA GLY A 163 7.87 -7.58 7.87
C GLY A 163 7.71 -7.22 9.36
N LEU A 164 7.84 -5.93 9.71
CA LEU A 164 7.63 -5.46 11.09
C LEU A 164 6.14 -5.45 11.45
N PHE A 165 5.29 -5.05 10.51
CA PHE A 165 3.85 -4.99 10.67
C PHE A 165 3.27 -6.39 10.97
N PHE A 166 3.52 -7.37 10.10
CA PHE A 166 2.97 -8.71 10.25
C PHE A 166 3.47 -9.40 11.51
N LYS A 167 4.78 -9.30 11.81
CA LYS A 167 5.33 -9.80 13.08
C LYS A 167 4.58 -9.23 14.29
N SER A 168 4.23 -7.95 14.25
CA SER A 168 3.52 -7.28 15.33
C SER A 168 2.07 -7.74 15.46
N VAL A 169 1.34 -7.81 14.34
CA VAL A 169 -0.08 -8.23 14.31
C VAL A 169 -0.22 -9.68 14.74
N GLU A 170 0.64 -10.57 14.24
CA GLU A 170 0.67 -12.00 14.59
C GLU A 170 1.01 -12.23 16.07
N SER A 171 1.84 -11.35 16.65
CA SER A 171 2.16 -11.39 18.09
C SER A 171 1.05 -10.83 18.98
N GLY A 172 -0.07 -10.38 18.41
CA GLY A 172 -1.19 -9.81 19.16
C GLY A 172 -0.91 -8.42 19.74
N VAL A 173 0.10 -7.72 19.24
CA VAL A 173 0.42 -6.36 19.71
C VAL A 173 -0.70 -5.40 19.32
N VAL A 174 -1.30 -4.79 20.35
CA VAL A 174 -2.30 -3.74 20.16
C VAL A 174 -1.56 -2.41 19.91
N PRO A 175 -1.84 -1.69 18.81
CA PRO A 175 -1.21 -0.41 18.55
C PRO A 175 -1.54 0.61 19.65
N LYS A 176 -0.62 1.54 19.91
CA LYS A 176 -0.84 2.62 20.87
C LYS A 176 -2.07 3.44 20.46
N LYS A 177 -3.06 3.51 21.35
CA LYS A 177 -4.24 4.34 21.16
C LYS A 177 -3.82 5.81 21.05
N ARG A 178 -4.22 6.46 19.96
CA ARG A 178 -3.95 7.87 19.66
C ARG A 178 -5.26 8.57 19.30
N THR A 179 -5.38 9.82 19.71
CA THR A 179 -6.43 10.71 19.22
C THR A 179 -6.23 11.01 17.74
N LEU A 180 -7.28 11.43 17.04
CA LEU A 180 -7.17 11.84 15.63
C LEU A 180 -6.16 12.99 15.45
N GLY A 181 -6.14 13.96 16.37
CA GLY A 181 -5.17 15.06 16.34
C GLY A 181 -3.72 14.58 16.46
N GLU A 182 -3.45 13.58 17.30
CA GLU A 182 -2.11 12.96 17.39
C GLU A 182 -1.73 12.20 16.11
N LYS A 183 -2.69 11.48 15.51
CA LYS A 183 -2.49 10.80 14.22
C LYS A 183 -2.13 11.81 13.12
N VAL A 184 -2.87 12.92 13.03
CA VAL A 184 -2.64 14.01 12.05
C VAL A 184 -1.27 14.66 12.28
N ARG A 185 -0.92 15.05 13.52
CA ARG A 185 0.40 15.65 13.82
C ARG A 185 1.53 14.75 13.36
N ARG A 186 1.43 13.45 13.60
CA ARG A 186 2.44 12.47 13.19
C ARG A 186 2.55 12.34 11.67
N LEU A 187 1.44 12.41 10.93
CA LEU A 187 1.46 12.43 9.47
C LEU A 187 2.15 13.71 8.94
N VAL A 188 1.94 14.86 9.57
CA VAL A 188 2.63 16.12 9.24
C VAL A 188 4.14 16.00 9.50
N GLU A 189 4.56 15.50 10.66
CA GLU A 189 5.97 15.25 10.98
C GLU A 189 6.63 14.30 9.96
N MET A 190 5.89 13.27 9.53
CA MET A 190 6.33 12.32 8.51
C MET A 190 6.53 12.99 7.14
N LEU A 191 5.64 13.93 6.78
CA LEU A 191 5.73 14.72 5.55
C LEU A 191 6.96 15.64 5.59
N GLU A 192 7.08 16.46 6.64
CA GLU A 192 8.18 17.42 6.82
C GLU A 192 9.55 16.73 6.83
N GLY A 193 9.68 15.63 7.59
CA GLY A 193 10.91 14.86 7.64
C GLY A 193 11.26 14.25 6.29
N GLY A 194 10.25 13.81 5.54
CA GLY A 194 10.40 13.31 4.18
C GLY A 194 10.90 14.37 3.20
N ASP A 195 10.24 15.52 3.15
CA ASP A 195 10.57 16.62 2.26
C ASP A 195 11.98 17.19 2.56
N ARG A 196 12.36 17.28 3.83
CA ARG A 196 13.72 17.69 4.24
C ARG A 196 14.79 16.72 3.72
N ARG A 197 14.55 15.40 3.85
CA ARG A 197 15.47 14.37 3.32
C ARG A 197 15.55 14.42 1.80
N LEU A 198 14.42 14.58 1.11
CA LEU A 198 14.37 14.68 -0.35
C LEU A 198 15.16 15.89 -0.86
N ALA A 199 14.95 17.07 -0.27
CA ALA A 199 15.67 18.29 -0.64
C ALA A 199 17.18 18.13 -0.46
N THR A 200 17.61 17.53 0.65
CA THR A 200 19.03 17.23 0.93
C THR A 200 19.60 16.27 -0.11
N ASN A 201 18.90 15.18 -0.40
CA ASN A 201 19.32 14.19 -1.39
C ASN A 201 19.41 14.81 -2.80
N ARG A 202 18.45 15.62 -3.21
CA ARG A 202 18.45 16.31 -4.51
C ARG A 202 19.64 17.26 -4.64
N LYS A 203 19.94 18.06 -3.61
CA LYS A 203 21.13 18.94 -3.58
C LYS A 203 22.43 18.14 -3.72
N ARG A 204 22.56 17.03 -2.98
CA ARG A 204 23.74 16.14 -3.04
C ARG A 204 23.92 15.51 -4.43
N VAL A 205 22.84 14.98 -5.01
CA VAL A 205 22.85 14.37 -6.34
C VAL A 205 23.25 15.40 -7.39
N LEU A 206 22.65 16.60 -7.36
CA LEU A 206 22.96 17.67 -8.30
C LEU A 206 24.43 18.11 -8.20
N LYS A 207 24.96 18.28 -6.98
CA LYS A 207 26.39 18.62 -6.77
C LYS A 207 27.31 17.58 -7.41
N ARG A 208 27.02 16.29 -7.18
CA ARG A 208 27.79 15.18 -7.77
C ARG A 208 27.72 15.19 -9.30
N LEU A 209 26.55 15.43 -9.87
CA LEU A 209 26.37 15.47 -11.33
C LEU A 209 27.10 16.67 -11.96
N LYS A 210 27.03 17.85 -11.34
CA LYS A 210 27.78 19.03 -11.79
C LYS A 210 29.28 18.78 -11.80
N ALA A 211 29.83 18.17 -10.74
CA ALA A 211 31.24 17.83 -10.68
C ALA A 211 31.65 16.85 -11.80
N LYS A 212 30.82 15.85 -12.10
CA LYS A 212 31.04 14.93 -13.24
C LYS A 212 30.99 15.66 -14.58
N ALA A 213 30.05 16.58 -14.76
CA ALA A 213 29.90 17.35 -15.99
C ALA A 213 31.06 18.33 -16.22
N MET A 214 31.63 18.93 -15.16
CA MET A 214 32.81 19.80 -15.29
C MET A 214 34.07 19.04 -15.72
N LEU A 215 34.15 17.75 -15.39
CA LEU A 215 35.25 16.86 -15.80
C LEU A 215 34.93 16.12 -17.11
N TYR A 216 33.78 16.39 -17.73
CA TYR A 216 33.39 15.74 -18.96
C TYR A 216 34.24 16.26 -20.12
N ASP A 217 34.84 15.34 -20.85
CA ASP A 217 35.65 15.60 -22.02
C ASP A 217 35.07 14.78 -23.18
N GLU A 218 34.49 15.47 -24.15
CA GLU A 218 33.85 14.85 -25.31
C GLU A 218 34.83 13.98 -26.11
N SER A 219 36.11 14.38 -26.18
CA SER A 219 37.13 13.62 -26.89
C SER A 219 37.41 12.25 -26.25
N ARG A 220 37.04 12.08 -24.98
CA ARG A 220 37.15 10.83 -24.21
C ARG A 220 35.83 10.08 -24.09
N HIS A 221 34.75 10.60 -24.68
CA HIS A 221 33.46 9.92 -24.71
C HIS A 221 33.50 8.80 -25.74
N ILE A 222 33.94 7.62 -25.30
CA ILE A 222 33.94 6.41 -26.13
C ILE A 222 33.09 5.36 -25.41
N VAL A 223 31.99 4.96 -26.04
CA VAL A 223 31.16 3.85 -25.55
C VAL A 223 31.67 2.57 -26.18
N THR A 224 32.20 1.68 -25.35
CA THR A 224 32.67 0.34 -25.72
C THR A 224 31.89 -0.74 -24.97
N PRO A 225 31.94 -2.02 -25.43
CA PRO A 225 31.39 -3.14 -24.65
C PRO A 225 31.90 -3.18 -23.21
N GLN A 226 33.16 -2.81 -22.96
CA GLN A 226 33.72 -2.74 -21.60
C GLN A 226 33.11 -1.62 -20.76
N THR A 227 32.89 -0.43 -21.34
CA THR A 227 32.19 0.67 -20.63
C THR A 227 30.73 0.34 -20.35
N GLN A 228 30.14 -0.58 -21.12
CA GLN A 228 28.79 -1.09 -20.91
C GLN A 228 28.74 -2.35 -20.05
N ALA A 229 29.87 -2.95 -19.70
CA ALA A 229 29.93 -4.20 -18.94
C ALA A 229 29.20 -4.12 -17.59
N ALA A 230 29.18 -2.92 -16.97
CA ALA A 230 28.46 -2.68 -15.73
C ALA A 230 26.92 -2.81 -15.82
N TYR A 231 26.36 -2.79 -17.04
CA TYR A 231 24.93 -2.99 -17.28
C TYR A 231 24.55 -4.47 -17.48
N ASN A 232 25.54 -5.39 -17.50
CA ASN A 232 25.34 -6.85 -17.60
C ASN A 232 24.38 -7.25 -18.72
N PHE A 233 24.68 -6.85 -19.96
CA PHE A 233 23.87 -7.19 -21.13
C PHE A 233 24.02 -8.66 -21.60
N LEU A 234 24.66 -9.51 -20.79
CA LEU A 234 24.82 -10.95 -20.98
C LEU A 234 24.71 -11.65 -19.62
#